data_AF-A0A7C9EXX9-F1
#
_entry.id   AF-A0A7C9EXX9-F1
#
_cell.length_a   1.000
_cell.length_b   1.000
_cell.length_c   1.000
_cell.angle_alpha   90.00
_cell.angle_beta   90.00
_cell.angle_gamma   90.00
#
_symmetry.space_group_name_H-M   'P 1'
#
loop_
_entity.id
_entity.type
_entity.pdbx_description
1 polymer ?
#
loop_
_entity_poly.entity_id
_entity_poly.type
_entity_poly.pdbx_seq_one_letter_code
_entity_poly.pdbx_strand_id
1 'polypeptide(L)'
;TPNIDIRRETSKAPRILSEVHAALSENKMKHSIDDYLRTRQHRSPFLSRLKQGLLLTPSEASRAGTFYNVPLINSLVLYVGMQPQNISLSQSVKSNLSVNEAALDIFKTLATDLDPEGRYLFLNAIANQLRYPNSHTAYFSDILCCLFSDAQQVIVKEQITRVLLERLITEKPHPWGLLVTFSELVKNPKYNFWNHSFTRCAPEIQNLLENARRKLGCPKPVYEANVVSDVHLTIHAETSFL
;
A
#
# COMPACT_ATOMS: atom_id res chain seq x y z
N THR A 1 24.52 -7.04 -16.51
CA THR A 1 23.32 -6.33 -17.00
C THR A 1 22.72 -5.57 -15.84
N PRO A 2 22.24 -4.32 -16.04
CA PRO A 2 21.80 -3.43 -14.96
C PRO A 2 20.72 -4.04 -14.05
N ASN A 3 19.96 -5.01 -14.56
CA ASN A 3 18.92 -5.72 -13.83
C ASN A 3 19.47 -6.67 -12.73
N ILE A 4 20.71 -7.16 -12.85
CA ILE A 4 21.34 -8.04 -11.84
C ILE A 4 21.84 -7.22 -10.64
N ASP A 5 22.37 -6.03 -10.87
CA ASP A 5 22.89 -5.15 -9.81
C ASP A 5 21.75 -4.57 -8.97
N ILE A 6 20.65 -4.16 -9.60
CA ILE A 6 19.43 -3.72 -8.89
C ILE A 6 18.89 -4.82 -7.99
N ARG A 7 18.87 -6.08 -8.45
CA ARG A 7 18.42 -7.23 -7.65
C ARG A 7 19.32 -7.50 -6.44
N ARG A 8 20.63 -7.27 -6.57
CA ARG A 8 21.59 -7.39 -5.45
C ARG A 8 21.41 -6.24 -4.46
N GLU A 9 21.12 -5.03 -4.91
CA GLU A 9 20.83 -3.88 -4.05
C GLU A 9 19.51 -4.02 -3.29
N THR A 10 18.46 -4.58 -3.92
CA THR A 10 17.19 -4.87 -3.24
C THR A 10 17.30 -5.90 -2.12
N SER A 11 18.43 -6.60 -2.00
CA SER A 11 18.67 -7.51 -0.87
C SER A 11 19.34 -6.83 0.33
N LYS A 12 19.81 -5.58 0.20
CA LYS A 12 20.54 -4.86 1.26
C LYS A 12 19.61 -3.91 2.02
N ALA A 13 19.68 -3.97 3.36
CA ALA A 13 18.99 -3.02 4.21
C ALA A 13 19.58 -1.60 4.08
N PRO A 14 18.76 -0.55 3.99
CA PRO A 14 19.22 0.83 4.03
C PRO A 14 19.73 1.18 5.43
N ARG A 15 20.68 2.12 5.52
CA ARG A 15 21.11 2.67 6.81
C ARG A 15 20.06 3.63 7.35
N ILE A 16 19.62 3.43 8.58
CA ILE A 16 18.69 4.32 9.30
C ILE A 16 19.44 4.86 10.51
N LEU A 17 19.59 6.18 10.57
CA LEU A 17 20.29 6.87 11.66
C LEU A 17 19.32 7.46 12.70
N SER A 18 18.02 7.40 12.42
CA SER A 18 16.98 7.89 13.32
C SER A 18 16.54 6.80 14.31
N GLU A 19 16.22 7.21 15.52
CA GLU A 19 15.71 6.34 16.58
C GLU A 19 14.27 5.90 16.29
N VAL A 20 14.09 4.87 15.46
CA VAL A 20 12.78 4.30 15.09
C VAL A 20 12.00 3.83 16.32
N HIS A 21 12.70 3.45 17.39
CA HIS A 21 12.10 2.90 18.60
C HIS A 21 11.60 3.97 19.59
N ALA A 22 12.00 5.24 19.43
CA ALA A 22 11.72 6.28 20.42
C ALA A 22 10.20 6.46 20.64
N ALA A 23 9.45 6.74 19.58
CA ALA A 23 8.00 6.92 19.66
C ALA A 23 7.27 5.67 20.17
N LEU A 24 7.73 4.47 19.80
CA LEU A 24 7.13 3.20 20.25
C LEU A 24 7.39 2.93 21.74
N SER A 25 8.55 3.39 22.24
CA SER A 25 8.95 3.23 23.64
C SER A 25 8.26 4.25 24.53
N GLU A 26 8.16 5.50 24.08
CA GLU A 26 7.41 6.57 24.76
C GLU A 26 5.93 6.19 24.96
N ASN A 27 5.32 5.57 23.95
CA ASN A 27 3.92 5.12 23.99
C ASN A 27 3.76 3.72 24.61
N LYS A 28 4.83 3.11 25.15
CA LYS A 28 4.83 1.78 25.79
C LYS A 28 4.27 0.64 24.91
N MET A 29 4.33 0.78 23.58
CA MET A 29 3.75 -0.20 22.65
C MET A 29 4.77 -1.22 22.12
N LYS A 30 6.06 -0.90 22.17
CA LYS A 30 7.13 -1.75 21.61
C LYS A 30 7.04 -3.21 22.08
N HIS A 31 6.99 -3.44 23.40
CA HIS A 31 6.95 -4.79 23.96
C HIS A 31 5.73 -5.59 23.49
N SER A 32 4.55 -4.95 23.47
CA SER A 32 3.33 -5.61 23.00
C SER A 32 3.38 -5.96 21.52
N ILE A 33 4.02 -5.12 20.69
CA ILE A 33 4.24 -5.40 19.27
C ILE A 33 5.21 -6.58 19.10
N ASP A 34 6.33 -6.58 19.84
CA ASP A 34 7.34 -7.64 19.77
C ASP A 34 6.75 -9.00 20.17
N ASP A 35 5.95 -9.04 21.22
CA ASP A 35 5.27 -10.25 21.66
C ASP A 35 4.25 -10.74 20.63
N TYR A 36 3.49 -9.82 20.04
CA TYR A 36 2.53 -10.17 19.00
C TYR A 36 3.23 -10.72 17.75
N LEU A 37 4.32 -10.09 17.31
CA LEU A 37 5.09 -10.56 16.15
C LEU A 37 5.73 -11.93 16.37
N ARG A 38 6.09 -12.27 17.61
CA ARG A 38 6.69 -13.56 17.96
C ARG A 38 5.65 -14.67 18.16
N THR A 39 4.53 -14.36 18.81
CA THR A 39 3.56 -15.38 19.25
C THR A 39 2.33 -15.47 18.35
N ARG A 40 2.00 -14.38 17.65
CA ARG A 40 0.75 -14.18 16.88
C ARG A 40 -0.52 -14.47 17.70
N GLN A 41 -0.43 -14.47 19.03
CA GLN A 41 -1.56 -14.74 19.92
C GLN A 41 -2.43 -13.49 20.10
N HIS A 42 -3.69 -13.68 20.49
CA HIS A 42 -4.61 -12.59 20.83
C HIS A 42 -4.77 -11.54 19.72
N ARG A 43 -4.80 -11.97 18.45
CA ARG A 43 -4.90 -11.11 17.26
C ARG A 43 -5.93 -9.99 17.37
N SER A 44 -7.21 -10.32 17.55
CA SER A 44 -8.29 -9.33 17.59
C SER A 44 -8.12 -8.29 18.72
N PRO A 45 -7.96 -8.68 20.00
CA PRO A 45 -7.83 -7.70 21.09
C PRO A 45 -6.50 -6.92 21.05
N PHE A 46 -5.42 -7.49 20.51
CA PHE A 46 -4.18 -6.75 20.27
C PHE A 46 -4.39 -5.66 19.22
N LEU A 47 -4.95 -6.00 18.06
CA LEU A 47 -5.14 -5.07 16.96
C LEU A 47 -6.13 -3.95 17.31
N SER A 48 -7.19 -4.26 18.08
CA SER A 48 -8.11 -3.23 18.58
C SER A 48 -7.41 -2.21 19.48
N ARG A 49 -6.59 -2.68 20.43
CA ARG A 49 -5.77 -1.80 21.29
C ARG A 49 -4.73 -1.02 20.49
N LEU A 50 -4.12 -1.64 19.48
CA LEU A 50 -3.16 -0.97 18.61
C LEU A 50 -3.81 0.23 17.91
N LYS A 51 -5.01 0.07 17.35
CA LYS A 51 -5.76 1.19 16.72
C LYS A 51 -6.03 2.32 17.70
N GLN A 52 -6.50 1.99 18.91
CA GLN A 52 -6.77 3.00 19.94
C GLN A 52 -5.48 3.72 20.38
N GLY A 53 -4.36 3.01 20.46
CA GLY A 53 -3.06 3.57 20.83
C GLY A 53 -2.44 4.48 19.76
N LEU A 54 -2.97 4.51 18.53
CA LEU A 54 -2.55 5.46 17.50
C LEU A 54 -3.23 6.83 17.62
N LEU A 55 -4.30 6.93 18.41
CA LEU A 55 -5.05 8.16 18.61
C LEU A 55 -4.38 9.04 19.67
N LEU A 56 -4.38 10.35 19.41
CA LEU A 56 -3.95 11.36 20.36
C LEU A 56 -5.05 11.68 21.37
N THR A 57 -4.67 12.22 22.52
CA THR A 57 -5.65 12.81 23.44
C THR A 57 -6.29 14.05 22.79
N PRO A 58 -7.53 14.44 23.16
CA PRO A 58 -8.20 15.60 22.56
C PRO A 58 -7.37 16.90 22.62
N SER A 59 -6.62 17.11 23.69
CA SER A 59 -5.74 18.28 23.87
C SER A 59 -4.57 18.29 22.88
N GLU A 60 -3.96 17.14 22.63
CA GLU A 60 -2.86 16.99 21.67
C GLU A 60 -3.37 17.05 20.23
N ALA A 61 -4.54 16.46 19.96
CA ALA A 61 -5.16 16.49 18.64
C ALA A 61 -5.43 17.92 18.17
N SER A 62 -5.94 18.79 19.05
CA SER A 62 -6.14 20.22 18.74
C SER A 62 -4.84 20.94 18.39
N ARG A 63 -3.71 20.57 19.00
CA ARG A 63 -2.40 21.15 18.71
C ARG A 63 -1.78 20.62 17.42
N ALA A 64 -1.96 19.33 17.15
CA ALA A 64 -1.40 18.65 15.98
C ALA A 64 -2.22 18.87 14.71
N GLY A 65 -3.50 19.26 14.84
CA GLY A 65 -4.43 19.39 13.71
C GLY A 65 -4.88 18.04 13.15
N THR A 66 -4.65 16.95 13.87
CA THR A 66 -5.01 15.57 13.49
C THR A 66 -5.32 14.77 14.75
N PHE A 67 -6.22 13.79 14.64
CA PHE A 67 -6.52 12.88 15.74
C PHE A 67 -5.46 11.79 15.94
N TYR A 68 -4.48 11.70 15.05
CA TYR A 68 -3.50 10.61 15.01
C TYR A 68 -2.09 11.04 15.39
N ASN A 69 -1.40 10.16 16.10
CA ASN A 69 0.02 10.34 16.39
C ASN A 69 0.86 9.97 15.16
N VAL A 70 1.10 10.94 14.28
CA VAL A 70 1.84 10.74 13.02
C VAL A 70 3.26 10.18 13.23
N PRO A 71 4.09 10.71 14.17
CA PRO A 71 5.40 10.12 14.46
C PRO A 71 5.32 8.65 14.87
N LEU A 72 4.30 8.28 15.63
CA LEU A 72 4.08 6.92 16.08
C LEU A 72 3.65 5.99 14.94
N ILE A 73 2.75 6.43 14.06
CA ILE A 73 2.38 5.66 12.85
C ILE A 73 3.61 5.41 11.97
N ASN A 74 4.41 6.45 11.72
CA ASN A 74 5.65 6.33 10.93
C ASN A 74 6.63 5.32 11.56
N SER A 75 6.81 5.41 12.88
CA SER A 75 7.69 4.52 13.63
C SER A 75 7.18 3.08 13.65
N LEU A 76 5.87 2.88 13.84
CA LEU A 76 5.22 1.57 13.82
C LEU A 76 5.41 0.89 12.47
N VAL A 77 5.10 1.58 11.37
CA VAL A 77 5.20 1.02 10.01
C VAL A 77 6.62 0.59 9.71
N LEU A 78 7.59 1.47 9.96
CA LEU A 78 8.99 1.19 9.71
C LEU A 78 9.50 0.05 10.61
N TYR A 79 9.18 0.08 11.90
CA TYR A 79 9.60 -0.95 12.85
C TYR A 79 9.06 -2.33 12.48
N VAL A 80 7.75 -2.45 12.24
CA VAL A 80 7.11 -3.72 11.88
C VAL A 80 7.67 -4.24 10.56
N GLY A 81 7.90 -3.38 9.56
CA GLY A 81 8.49 -3.80 8.28
C GLY A 81 9.97 -4.18 8.34
N MET A 82 10.69 -3.78 9.39
CA MET A 82 12.07 -4.20 9.64
C MET A 82 12.17 -5.58 10.30
N GLN A 83 11.15 -6.02 11.07
CA GLN A 83 11.26 -7.26 11.86
C GLN A 83 11.46 -8.52 11.01
N PRO A 84 10.70 -8.78 9.92
CA PRO A 84 10.93 -9.96 9.09
C PRO A 84 12.34 -9.99 8.45
N GLN A 85 12.95 -8.83 8.25
CA GLN A 85 14.28 -8.70 7.64
C GLN A 85 15.41 -8.94 8.63
N ASN A 86 15.25 -8.51 9.89
CA ASN A 86 16.24 -8.71 10.94
C ASN A 86 16.34 -10.18 11.40
N ILE A 87 15.23 -10.91 11.41
CA ILE A 87 15.19 -12.33 11.83
C ILE A 87 15.82 -13.24 10.77
N SER A 88 15.78 -12.83 9.49
CA SER A 88 16.40 -13.55 8.37
C SER A 88 17.92 -13.76 8.52
N LEU A 89 18.58 -12.98 9.38
CA LEU A 89 20.01 -13.09 9.65
C LEU A 89 20.35 -14.03 10.83
N SER A 90 19.37 -14.47 11.63
CA SER A 90 19.64 -15.13 12.93
C SER A 90 18.80 -16.38 13.25
N GLN A 91 17.70 -16.67 12.53
CA GLN A 91 16.80 -17.80 12.88
C GLN A 91 16.25 -18.58 11.66
N SER A 92 15.63 -19.73 11.94
CA SER A 92 15.10 -20.68 10.93
C SER A 92 14.02 -20.08 10.01
N VAL A 93 13.93 -20.58 8.77
CA VAL A 93 12.96 -20.13 7.75
C VAL A 93 11.49 -20.13 8.24
N LYS A 94 11.11 -21.07 9.12
CA LYS A 94 9.75 -21.15 9.68
C LYS A 94 9.41 -19.96 10.59
N SER A 95 10.37 -19.45 11.36
CA SER A 95 10.18 -18.29 12.23
C SER A 95 9.97 -16.99 11.42
N ASN A 96 10.69 -16.84 10.30
CA ASN A 96 10.55 -15.69 9.40
C ASN A 96 9.16 -15.60 8.75
N LEU A 97 8.60 -16.75 8.30
CA LEU A 97 7.26 -16.80 7.72
C LEU A 97 6.20 -16.37 8.74
N SER A 98 6.29 -16.87 9.97
CA SER A 98 5.35 -16.54 11.04
C SER A 98 5.36 -15.04 11.40
N VAL A 99 6.54 -14.40 11.47
CA VAL A 99 6.65 -12.96 11.77
C VAL A 99 6.12 -12.11 10.62
N ASN A 100 6.38 -12.51 9.37
CA ASN A 100 5.85 -11.80 8.21
C ASN A 100 4.31 -11.88 8.16
N GLU A 101 3.72 -13.04 8.45
CA GLU A 101 2.27 -13.17 8.59
C GLU A 101 1.69 -12.27 9.69
N ALA A 102 2.35 -12.20 10.85
CA ALA A 102 1.92 -11.32 11.94
C ALA A 102 2.05 -9.83 11.57
N ALA A 103 3.12 -9.43 10.89
CA ALA A 103 3.29 -8.08 10.36
C ALA A 103 2.20 -7.74 9.33
N LEU A 104 1.90 -8.66 8.43
CA LEU A 104 0.85 -8.50 7.43
C LEU A 104 -0.54 -8.41 8.07
N ASP A 105 -0.80 -9.16 9.15
CA ASP A 105 -2.03 -9.04 9.93
C ASP A 105 -2.22 -7.62 10.48
N ILE A 106 -1.15 -7.00 11.00
CA ILE A 106 -1.16 -5.59 11.43
C ILE A 106 -1.50 -4.68 10.24
N PHE A 107 -0.76 -4.78 9.14
CA PHE A 107 -0.94 -3.89 7.98
C PHE A 107 -2.32 -4.01 7.35
N LYS A 108 -2.86 -5.23 7.20
CA LYS A 108 -4.21 -5.47 6.67
C LYS A 108 -5.28 -4.86 7.56
N THR A 109 -5.15 -5.02 8.88
CA THR A 109 -6.11 -4.44 9.82
C THR A 109 -6.03 -2.92 9.85
N LEU A 110 -4.84 -2.32 9.84
CA LEU A 110 -4.71 -0.86 9.75
C LEU A 110 -5.27 -0.31 8.42
N ALA A 111 -5.03 -1.00 7.30
CA ALA A 111 -5.57 -0.62 6.00
C ALA A 111 -7.11 -0.72 5.94
N THR A 112 -7.73 -1.66 6.64
CA THR A 112 -9.18 -1.90 6.54
C THR A 112 -9.98 -1.13 7.59
N ASP A 113 -9.48 -1.09 8.82
CA ASP A 113 -10.26 -0.64 9.98
C ASP A 113 -10.02 0.82 10.36
N LEU A 114 -8.92 1.44 9.92
CA LEU A 114 -8.73 2.88 10.12
C LEU A 114 -9.73 3.65 9.27
N ASP A 115 -10.13 4.81 9.79
CA ASP A 115 -10.91 5.81 9.06
C ASP A 115 -10.06 6.42 7.92
N PRO A 116 -10.67 7.22 7.01
CA PRO A 116 -9.96 7.75 5.85
C PRO A 116 -8.71 8.55 6.19
N GLU A 117 -8.71 9.32 7.29
CA GLU A 117 -7.56 10.11 7.75
C GLU A 117 -6.42 9.21 8.24
N GLY A 118 -6.70 8.30 9.18
CA GLY A 118 -5.70 7.37 9.71
C GLY A 118 -5.11 6.48 8.62
N ARG A 119 -5.95 6.02 7.69
CA ARG A 119 -5.52 5.21 6.54
C ARG A 119 -4.60 6.00 5.62
N TYR A 120 -4.91 7.27 5.35
CA TYR A 120 -4.06 8.13 4.53
C TYR A 120 -2.67 8.33 5.16
N LEU A 121 -2.60 8.57 6.47
CA LEU A 121 -1.34 8.70 7.21
C LEU A 121 -0.54 7.40 7.20
N PHE A 122 -1.20 6.26 7.43
CA PHE A 122 -0.60 4.93 7.38
C PHE A 122 -0.03 4.59 6.00
N LEU A 123 -0.80 4.81 4.93
CA LEU A 123 -0.35 4.55 3.56
C LEU A 123 0.80 5.48 3.16
N ASN A 124 0.79 6.74 3.63
CA ASN A 124 1.92 7.64 3.46
C ASN A 124 3.17 7.16 4.18
N ALA A 125 3.04 6.62 5.41
CA ALA A 125 4.15 6.04 6.15
C ALA A 125 4.80 4.86 5.40
N ILE A 126 3.99 4.02 4.73
CA ILE A 126 4.49 2.96 3.85
C ILE A 126 5.17 3.56 2.61
N ALA A 127 4.50 4.49 1.94
CA ALA A 127 5.02 5.11 0.71
C ALA A 127 6.34 5.87 0.94
N ASN A 128 6.60 6.38 2.15
CA ASN A 128 7.89 6.98 2.53
C ASN A 128 9.08 6.02 2.40
N GLN A 129 8.83 4.71 2.43
CA GLN A 129 9.87 3.69 2.31
C GLN A 129 10.17 3.32 0.86
N LEU A 130 9.36 3.76 -0.11
CA LEU A 130 9.55 3.53 -1.54
C LEU A 130 10.62 4.49 -2.11
N ARG A 131 11.90 4.16 -1.89
CA ARG A 131 13.03 5.07 -2.19
C ARG A 131 13.87 4.56 -3.36
N TYR A 132 15.18 4.42 -3.18
CA TYR A 132 16.09 3.76 -4.12
C TYR A 132 16.03 2.23 -3.92
N PRO A 133 16.65 1.42 -4.81
CA PRO A 133 16.73 -0.04 -4.62
C PRO A 133 17.36 -0.42 -3.28
N ASN A 134 16.56 -1.01 -2.39
CA ASN A 134 16.98 -1.58 -1.10
C ASN A 134 15.90 -2.55 -0.59
N SER A 135 16.19 -3.32 0.46
CA SER A 135 15.28 -4.34 0.96
C SER A 135 13.99 -3.77 1.58
N HIS A 136 14.02 -2.57 2.17
CA HIS A 136 12.81 -1.92 2.66
C HIS A 136 11.92 -1.52 1.49
N THR A 137 12.49 -0.89 0.45
CA THR A 137 11.73 -0.52 -0.76
C THR A 137 11.06 -1.75 -1.37
N ALA A 138 11.76 -2.87 -1.50
CA ALA A 138 11.20 -4.11 -2.02
C ALA A 138 10.06 -4.63 -1.13
N TYR A 139 10.29 -4.74 0.19
CA TYR A 139 9.30 -5.21 1.14
C TYR A 139 8.03 -4.34 1.14
N PHE A 140 8.16 -3.02 1.25
CA PHE A 140 7.01 -2.12 1.30
C PHE A 140 6.28 -2.00 -0.05
N SER A 141 6.99 -2.19 -1.17
CA SER A 141 6.35 -2.34 -2.49
C SER A 141 5.45 -3.58 -2.51
N ASP A 142 5.94 -4.73 -2.04
CA ASP A 142 5.18 -5.97 -1.98
C ASP A 142 3.98 -5.85 -1.02
N ILE A 143 4.16 -5.20 0.13
CA ILE A 143 3.07 -4.92 1.08
C ILE A 143 1.98 -4.07 0.44
N LEU A 144 2.31 -2.96 -0.25
CA LEU A 144 1.29 -2.15 -0.93
C LEU A 144 0.54 -2.94 -2.00
N CYS A 145 1.25 -3.75 -2.79
CA CYS A 145 0.64 -4.59 -3.80
C CYS A 145 -0.27 -5.66 -3.18
N CYS A 146 0.13 -6.25 -2.05
CA CYS A 146 -0.69 -7.19 -1.30
C CYS A 146 -1.94 -6.52 -0.71
N LEU A 147 -1.79 -5.35 -0.08
CA LEU A 147 -2.92 -4.58 0.45
C LEU A 147 -3.91 -4.21 -0.67
N PHE A 148 -3.43 -3.81 -1.84
CA PHE A 148 -4.28 -3.51 -3.00
C PHE A 148 -5.03 -4.76 -3.50
N SER A 149 -4.33 -5.90 -3.60
CA SER A 149 -4.91 -7.16 -4.05
C SER A 149 -5.99 -7.67 -3.10
N ASP A 150 -5.72 -7.65 -1.80
CA ASP A 150 -6.55 -8.29 -0.78
C ASP A 150 -7.68 -7.39 -0.27
N ALA A 151 -7.60 -6.08 -0.54
CA ALA A 151 -8.63 -5.12 -0.18
C ALA A 151 -9.99 -5.49 -0.78
N GLN A 152 -10.97 -5.74 0.09
CA GLN A 152 -12.37 -5.94 -0.29
C GLN A 152 -13.08 -4.62 -0.59
N GLN A 153 -12.69 -3.56 0.13
CA GLN A 153 -13.29 -2.24 -0.01
C GLN A 153 -12.57 -1.44 -1.10
N VAL A 154 -13.32 -0.95 -2.09
CA VAL A 154 -12.79 -0.15 -3.20
C VAL A 154 -12.08 1.11 -2.70
N ILE A 155 -12.57 1.73 -1.63
CA ILE A 155 -11.98 2.94 -1.04
C ILE A 155 -10.52 2.73 -0.59
N VAL A 156 -10.13 1.52 -0.17
CA VAL A 156 -8.74 1.23 0.21
C VAL A 156 -7.85 1.23 -1.03
N LYS A 157 -8.30 0.62 -2.13
CA LYS A 157 -7.59 0.61 -3.43
C LYS A 157 -7.45 2.02 -4.00
N GLU A 158 -8.51 2.81 -3.89
CA GLU A 158 -8.51 4.22 -4.28
C GLU A 158 -7.51 5.03 -3.45
N GLN A 159 -7.51 4.91 -2.12
CA GLN A 159 -6.58 5.64 -1.26
C GLN A 159 -5.12 5.23 -1.49
N ILE A 160 -4.84 3.94 -1.72
CA ILE A 160 -3.49 3.49 -2.14
C ILE A 160 -3.09 4.19 -3.44
N THR A 161 -3.98 4.17 -4.44
CA THR A 161 -3.71 4.82 -5.73
C THR A 161 -3.46 6.31 -5.55
N ARG A 162 -4.31 7.00 -4.78
CA ARG A 162 -4.20 8.43 -4.49
C ARG A 162 -2.86 8.79 -3.86
N VAL A 163 -2.42 8.07 -2.83
CA VAL A 163 -1.12 8.32 -2.16
C VAL A 163 0.05 8.18 -3.13
N LEU A 164 0.02 7.18 -4.01
CA LEU A 164 1.08 7.01 -5.02
C LEU A 164 1.01 8.13 -6.08
N LEU A 165 -0.20 8.48 -6.50
CA LEU A 165 -0.44 9.45 -7.57
C LEU A 165 -0.09 10.87 -7.16
N GLU A 166 -0.44 11.29 -5.94
CA GLU A 166 -0.06 12.57 -5.34
C GLU A 166 1.47 12.79 -5.40
N ARG A 167 2.26 11.72 -5.27
CA ARG A 167 3.73 11.77 -5.35
C ARG A 167 4.28 11.70 -6.78
N LEU A 168 3.46 11.29 -7.76
CA LEU A 168 3.85 11.20 -9.17
C LEU A 168 3.50 12.46 -9.97
N ILE A 169 2.55 13.26 -9.48
CA ILE A 169 2.13 14.51 -10.13
C ILE A 169 3.08 15.67 -9.84
N THR A 170 3.84 15.58 -8.74
CA THR A 170 4.85 16.59 -8.39
C THR A 170 6.00 16.59 -9.40
N GLU A 171 6.72 17.71 -9.44
CA GLU A 171 7.92 17.84 -10.27
C GLU A 171 8.97 16.78 -9.94
N LYS A 172 9.77 16.43 -10.96
CA LYS A 172 10.86 15.43 -10.86
C LYS A 172 11.98 15.92 -9.93
N PRO A 173 12.81 15.01 -9.37
CA PRO A 173 12.86 13.55 -9.59
C PRO A 173 11.89 12.74 -8.72
N HIS A 174 11.38 11.64 -9.28
CA HIS A 174 10.53 10.68 -8.55
C HIS A 174 11.36 9.53 -7.95
N PRO A 175 11.03 9.04 -6.75
CA PRO A 175 11.70 7.88 -6.16
C PRO A 175 11.56 6.62 -7.04
N TRP A 176 12.63 5.84 -7.18
CA TRP A 176 12.63 4.63 -8.00
C TRP A 176 11.57 3.61 -7.55
N GLY A 177 11.48 3.35 -6.24
CA GLY A 177 10.51 2.42 -5.67
C GLY A 177 9.08 2.83 -5.94
N LEU A 178 8.78 4.13 -5.88
CA LEU A 178 7.45 4.65 -6.21
C LEU A 178 7.05 4.32 -7.66
N LEU A 179 7.96 4.54 -8.61
CA LEU A 179 7.74 4.25 -10.02
C LEU A 179 7.55 2.74 -10.26
N VAL A 180 8.35 1.91 -9.59
CA VAL A 180 8.27 0.44 -9.68
C VAL A 180 6.95 -0.07 -9.13
N THR A 181 6.56 0.31 -7.91
CA THR A 181 5.31 -0.12 -7.29
C THR A 181 4.10 0.31 -8.11
N PHE A 182 4.05 1.57 -8.56
CA PHE A 182 2.94 2.05 -9.37
C PHE A 182 2.89 1.36 -10.75
N SER A 183 4.05 1.14 -11.38
CA SER A 183 4.14 0.37 -12.62
C SER A 183 3.63 -1.06 -12.44
N GLU A 184 3.94 -1.72 -11.33
CA GLU A 184 3.48 -3.08 -11.02
C GLU A 184 1.96 -3.15 -10.92
N LEU A 185 1.34 -2.25 -10.14
CA LEU A 185 -0.12 -2.16 -10.00
C LEU A 185 -0.83 -1.96 -11.34
N VAL A 186 -0.26 -1.11 -12.20
CA VAL A 186 -0.86 -0.73 -13.48
C VAL A 186 -0.65 -1.77 -14.59
N LYS A 187 0.48 -2.49 -14.58
CA LYS A 187 0.84 -3.45 -15.64
C LYS A 187 0.36 -4.87 -15.35
N ASN A 188 0.39 -5.29 -14.10
CA ASN A 188 0.10 -6.68 -13.76
C ASN A 188 -1.42 -6.93 -13.78
N PRO A 189 -1.92 -7.80 -14.67
CA PRO A 189 -3.36 -8.04 -14.82
C PRO A 189 -4.01 -8.58 -13.55
N LYS A 190 -3.24 -9.20 -12.65
CA LYS A 190 -3.72 -9.71 -11.35
C LYS A 190 -4.48 -8.65 -10.54
N TYR A 191 -4.08 -7.38 -10.60
CA TYR A 191 -4.68 -6.31 -9.80
C TYR A 191 -5.97 -5.75 -10.41
N ASN A 192 -6.23 -6.07 -11.68
CA ASN A 192 -7.39 -5.56 -12.43
C ASN A 192 -7.54 -4.03 -12.33
N PHE A 193 -6.41 -3.31 -12.30
CA PHE A 193 -6.35 -1.90 -11.88
C PHE A 193 -7.31 -1.00 -12.65
N TRP A 194 -7.33 -1.12 -13.98
CA TRP A 194 -8.09 -0.27 -14.89
C TRP A 194 -9.59 -0.55 -14.96
N ASN A 195 -10.04 -1.63 -14.32
CA ASN A 195 -11.46 -2.00 -14.25
C ASN A 195 -12.11 -1.52 -12.94
N HIS A 196 -11.35 -0.92 -12.01
CA HIS A 196 -11.94 -0.27 -10.84
C HIS A 196 -12.55 1.08 -11.22
N SER A 197 -13.73 1.37 -10.67
CA SER A 197 -14.52 2.58 -10.97
C SER A 197 -13.77 3.89 -10.71
N PHE A 198 -12.92 3.95 -9.67
CA PHE A 198 -12.15 5.14 -9.35
C PHE A 198 -11.14 5.55 -10.43
N THR A 199 -10.77 4.65 -11.35
CA THR A 199 -9.87 4.99 -12.46
C THR A 199 -10.55 5.79 -13.58
N ARG A 200 -11.89 5.82 -13.59
CA ARG A 200 -12.72 6.48 -14.59
C ARG A 200 -13.77 7.40 -13.96
N CYS A 201 -13.59 7.77 -12.70
CA CYS A 201 -14.56 8.60 -11.97
C CYS A 201 -14.67 10.02 -12.54
N ALA A 202 -13.59 10.55 -13.11
CA ALA A 202 -13.54 11.85 -13.74
C ALA A 202 -12.51 11.87 -14.89
N PRO A 203 -12.75 12.62 -15.98
CA PRO A 203 -11.81 12.75 -17.10
C PRO A 203 -10.42 13.22 -16.67
N GLU A 204 -10.33 14.10 -15.67
CA GLU A 204 -9.07 14.63 -15.13
C GLU A 204 -8.24 13.52 -14.49
N ILE A 205 -8.87 12.66 -13.68
CA ILE A 205 -8.21 11.53 -13.02
C ILE A 205 -7.75 10.50 -14.05
N GLN A 206 -8.59 10.20 -15.04
CA GLN A 206 -8.23 9.29 -16.12
C GLN A 206 -7.02 9.83 -16.91
N ASN A 207 -7.06 11.11 -17.32
CA ASN A 207 -5.95 11.75 -18.02
C ASN A 207 -4.66 11.73 -17.20
N LEU A 208 -4.76 11.96 -15.89
CA LEU A 208 -3.63 11.96 -14.99
C LEU A 208 -3.02 10.55 -14.85
N LEU A 209 -3.84 9.52 -14.67
CA LEU A 209 -3.40 8.12 -14.66
C LEU A 209 -2.78 7.71 -16.00
N GLU A 210 -3.37 8.12 -17.12
CA GLU A 210 -2.83 7.88 -18.46
C GLU A 210 -1.51 8.61 -18.70
N ASN A 211 -1.35 9.83 -18.18
CA ASN A 211 -0.11 10.59 -18.22
C ASN A 211 0.99 9.89 -17.40
N ALA A 212 0.67 9.46 -16.18
CA ALA A 212 1.60 8.70 -15.33
C ALA A 212 2.01 7.38 -16.01
N ARG A 213 1.03 6.63 -16.56
CA ARG A 213 1.24 5.41 -17.34
C ARG A 213 2.18 5.63 -18.54
N ARG A 214 1.97 6.71 -19.30
CA ARG A 214 2.82 7.09 -20.45
C ARG A 214 4.23 7.44 -20.01
N LYS A 215 4.40 8.23 -18.95
CA LYS A 215 5.70 8.59 -18.37
C LYS A 215 6.51 7.36 -17.95
N LEU A 216 5.83 6.30 -17.53
CA LEU A 216 6.42 5.03 -17.09
C LEU A 216 6.62 4.00 -18.22
N GLY A 217 6.26 4.34 -19.46
CA GLY A 217 6.36 3.44 -20.60
C GLY A 217 5.48 2.19 -20.47
N CYS A 218 4.36 2.26 -19.74
CA CYS A 218 3.46 1.12 -19.60
C CYS A 218 2.60 0.94 -20.88
N PRO A 219 2.20 -0.30 -21.25
CA PRO A 219 1.26 -0.56 -22.35
C PRO A 219 -0.13 0.03 -22.10
N LYS A 220 -0.95 0.19 -23.16
CA LYS A 220 -2.33 0.70 -23.04
C LYS A 220 -3.19 -0.27 -22.21
N PRO A 221 -4.11 0.24 -21.38
CA PRO A 221 -4.99 -0.61 -20.59
C PRO A 221 -5.93 -1.41 -21.51
N VAL A 222 -6.14 -2.68 -21.17
CA VAL A 222 -7.24 -3.48 -21.73
C VAL A 222 -8.42 -3.29 -20.80
N TYR A 223 -9.40 -2.52 -21.25
CA TYR A 223 -10.68 -2.43 -20.56
C TYR A 223 -11.49 -3.65 -20.94
N GLU A 224 -12.09 -4.35 -19.97
CA GLU A 224 -13.18 -5.26 -20.31
C GLU A 224 -14.29 -4.40 -20.91
N ALA A 225 -14.55 -4.57 -22.20
CA ALA A 225 -15.66 -3.93 -22.86
C ALA A 225 -16.91 -4.31 -22.09
N ASN A 226 -17.71 -3.32 -21.70
CA ASN A 226 -19.09 -3.57 -21.31
C ASN A 226 -19.68 -4.46 -22.39
N VAL A 227 -20.11 -5.66 -22.01
CA VAL A 227 -21.11 -6.40 -22.79
C VAL A 227 -22.37 -5.56 -22.69
N VAL A 228 -22.43 -4.47 -23.48
CA VAL A 228 -23.68 -3.91 -23.92
C VAL A 228 -24.22 -4.98 -24.82
N SER A 229 -25.15 -5.74 -24.27
CA SER A 229 -25.98 -6.65 -25.02
C SER A 229 -26.58 -5.86 -26.18
N ASP A 230 -26.08 -6.12 -27.39
CA ASP A 230 -26.77 -5.80 -28.64
C ASP A 230 -28.08 -6.60 -28.63
N VAL A 231 -29.08 -6.04 -27.94
CA VAL A 231 -30.49 -6.40 -28.06
C VAL A 231 -31.16 -5.22 -28.73
N HIS A 232 -30.78 -4.96 -29.98
CA HIS A 232 -31.69 -4.27 -30.88
C HIS A 232 -31.44 -4.67 -32.33
N LEU A 233 -32.54 -5.09 -32.97
CA LEU A 233 -32.76 -5.15 -34.41
C LEU A 233 -32.42 -6.46 -35.13
N THR A 234 -33.09 -7.54 -34.70
CA THR A 234 -33.61 -8.53 -35.65
C THR A 234 -35.12 -8.59 -35.43
N ILE A 235 -35.88 -8.60 -36.53
CA ILE A 235 -37.36 -8.50 -36.65
C ILE A 235 -37.84 -7.07 -36.90
N HIS A 236 -37.68 -6.60 -38.13
CA HIS A 236 -38.72 -5.92 -38.94
C HIS A 236 -38.12 -5.55 -40.30
N ALA A 237 -37.86 -6.56 -41.13
CA ALA A 237 -37.56 -6.36 -42.54
C ALA A 237 -37.90 -7.63 -43.33
N GLU A 238 -39.16 -8.06 -43.30
CA GLU A 238 -39.71 -9.03 -44.25
C GLU A 238 -41.24 -9.00 -44.13
N THR A 239 -41.89 -8.11 -44.88
CA THR A 239 -43.29 -8.20 -45.37
C THR A 239 -43.58 -6.96 -46.20
N SER A 240 -43.05 -6.95 -47.42
CA SER A 240 -43.56 -6.18 -48.55
C SER A 240 -42.85 -6.73 -49.78
N PHE A 241 -43.39 -7.79 -50.37
CA PHE A 241 -43.45 -8.03 -51.82
C PHE A 241 -44.15 -9.39 -52.03
N LEU A 242 -45.35 -9.29 -52.62
CA LEU A 242 -46.27 -10.34 -53.08
C LEU A 242 -47.16 -11.01 -52.02
#